data_AF-A0A8T5QF20-F1
#
_entry.id   AF-A0A8T5QF20-F1
#
_cell.length_a   1.000
_cell.length_b   1.000
_cell.length_c   1.000
_cell.angle_alpha   90.00
_cell.angle_beta   90.00
_cell.angle_gamma   90.00
#
_symmetry.space_group_name_H-M   'P 1'
#
loop_
_entity.id
_entity.type
_entity.pdbx_description
1 polymer ?
#
loop_
_entity_poly.entity_id
_entity_poly.type
_entity_poly.pdbx_seq_one_letter_code
_entity_poly.pdbx_strand_id
1 'polypeptide(L)'
;MLKKVLLLICVFLLGIIATNIYSYYVLAQNDLQLPENNADGGYEYQEENVFNRALAMLHERGTEIASPLDRISEDQILVTNEKIVISLQGAEWASFTDTNSMDPVIDSGAHAIEVIPQSEDDIQVGDIVAYESEYAEGSIIHRVVHKAQDEQGTYFVLKGDNNPTNDPGKIRFEQIKRVVVAIIY
;
A
#
# COMPACT_ATOMS: atom_id res chain seq x y z
N MET A 1 -28.99 45.10 11.21
CA MET A 1 -28.37 43.92 11.85
C MET A 1 -28.02 42.82 10.87
N LEU A 2 -28.90 42.45 9.92
CA LEU A 2 -28.69 41.35 8.96
C LEU A 2 -27.37 41.41 8.17
N LYS A 3 -26.97 42.57 7.65
CA LYS A 3 -25.70 42.74 6.91
C LYS A 3 -24.45 42.43 7.74
N LYS A 4 -24.48 42.71 9.05
CA LYS A 4 -23.35 42.42 9.97
C LYS A 4 -23.27 40.93 10.29
N VAL A 5 -24.41 40.26 10.41
CA VAL A 5 -24.49 38.80 10.61
C VAL A 5 -24.01 38.06 9.36
N LEU A 6 -24.40 38.51 8.17
CA LEU A 6 -23.95 37.91 6.90
C LEU A 6 -22.43 38.05 6.72
N LEU A 7 -21.86 39.22 7.05
CA LEU A 7 -20.41 39.44 7.01
C LEU A 7 -19.66 38.47 7.94
N LEU A 8 -20.17 38.25 9.16
CA LEU A 8 -19.59 37.31 10.12
C LEU A 8 -19.60 35.86 9.61
N ILE A 9 -20.70 35.44 8.98
CA ILE A 9 -20.82 34.10 8.38
C ILE A 9 -19.81 33.96 7.22
N CYS A 10 -19.69 34.97 6.36
CA CYS A 10 -18.71 34.94 5.26
C CYS A 10 -17.27 34.86 5.78
N VAL A 11 -16.91 35.62 6.81
CA VAL A 11 -15.56 35.56 7.41
C VAL A 11 -15.30 34.20 8.04
N PHE A 12 -16.29 33.61 8.71
CA PHE A 12 -16.17 32.27 9.30
C PHE A 12 -15.99 31.18 8.24
N LEU A 13 -16.77 31.24 7.15
CA LEU A 13 -16.64 30.32 6.02
C LEU A 13 -15.29 30.47 5.32
N LEU A 14 -14.79 31.71 5.13
CA LEU A 14 -13.45 31.96 4.60
C LEU A 14 -12.36 31.38 5.51
N GLY A 15 -12.54 31.48 6.83
CA GLY A 15 -11.65 30.84 7.80
C GLY A 15 -11.62 29.32 7.64
N ILE A 16 -12.78 28.67 7.58
CA ILE A 16 -12.87 27.21 7.38
C ILE A 16 -12.21 26.79 6.06
N ILE A 17 -12.47 27.52 4.97
CA ILE A 17 -11.87 27.23 3.66
C ILE A 17 -10.35 27.39 3.73
N ALA A 18 -9.84 28.44 4.37
CA ALA A 18 -8.40 28.65 4.54
C ALA A 18 -7.74 27.53 5.34
N THR A 19 -8.38 27.05 6.42
CA THR A 19 -7.84 25.94 7.22
C THR A 19 -7.81 24.62 6.43
N ASN A 20 -8.85 24.34 5.63
CA ASN A 20 -8.87 23.14 4.78
C ASN A 20 -7.81 23.21 3.68
N ILE A 21 -7.62 24.37 3.05
CA ILE A 21 -6.56 24.60 2.06
C ILE A 21 -5.18 24.43 2.71
N TYR A 22 -4.98 24.95 3.93
CA TYR A 22 -3.72 24.79 4.65
C TYR A 22 -3.44 23.33 5.00
N SER A 23 -4.43 22.58 5.51
CA SER A 23 -4.28 21.15 5.79
C SER A 23 -3.95 20.34 4.54
N TYR A 24 -4.60 20.66 3.41
CA TYR A 24 -4.31 20.05 2.12
C TYR A 24 -2.89 20.39 1.63
N TYR A 25 -2.46 21.65 1.79
CA TYR A 25 -1.11 22.08 1.46
C TYR A 25 -0.05 21.33 2.27
N VAL A 26 -0.27 21.15 3.58
CA VAL A 26 0.64 20.40 4.47
C VAL A 26 0.72 18.92 4.08
N LEU A 27 -0.41 18.30 3.72
CA LEU A 27 -0.42 16.90 3.24
C LEU A 27 0.35 16.75 1.93
N ALA A 28 0.09 17.63 0.94
CA ALA A 28 0.81 17.63 -0.32
C ALA A 28 2.32 17.87 -0.14
N GLN A 29 2.72 18.67 0.85
CA GLN A 29 4.12 18.94 1.14
C GLN A 29 4.84 17.76 1.81
N ASN A 30 4.13 16.94 2.59
CA ASN A 30 4.66 15.70 3.15
C ASN A 30 4.85 14.61 2.08
N ASP A 31 3.92 14.51 1.12
CA ASP A 31 4.04 13.58 -0.01
C ASP A 31 5.14 13.97 -1.01
N LEU A 32 5.58 15.25 -1.00
CA LEU A 32 6.62 15.78 -1.88
C LEU A 32 8.05 15.68 -1.32
N GLN A 33 8.27 15.06 -0.15
CA GLN A 33 9.63 14.73 0.29
C GLN A 33 10.19 13.51 -0.48
N LEU A 34 10.49 13.73 -1.75
CA LEU A 34 11.33 12.84 -2.56
C LEU A 34 12.79 12.93 -2.08
N PRO A 35 13.56 11.83 -2.18
CA PRO A 35 14.94 11.79 -1.70
C PRO A 35 15.81 12.84 -2.41
N GLU A 36 16.60 13.53 -1.60
CA GLU A 36 17.59 14.50 -2.03
C GLU A 36 18.70 13.80 -2.84
N ASN A 37 18.87 14.15 -4.12
CA ASN A 37 20.14 13.94 -4.80
C ASN A 37 20.38 14.90 -5.98
N ASN A 38 21.26 15.87 -5.70
CA ASN A 38 22.37 16.43 -6.48
C ASN A 38 22.33 16.56 -8.02
N ALA A 39 22.61 17.81 -8.41
CA ALA A 39 23.38 18.28 -9.56
C ALA A 39 22.74 18.32 -10.96
N ASP A 40 22.54 19.57 -11.39
CA ASP A 40 22.48 20.11 -12.75
C ASP A 40 21.10 20.21 -13.45
N GLY A 41 20.82 21.42 -13.98
CA GLY A 41 19.73 21.71 -14.93
C GLY A 41 18.42 22.21 -14.31
N GLY A 42 18.09 23.48 -14.52
CA GLY A 42 16.98 24.19 -13.88
C GLY A 42 15.57 23.82 -14.36
N TYR A 43 14.59 24.06 -13.49
CA TYR A 43 13.17 23.80 -13.77
C TYR A 43 12.54 24.93 -14.59
N GLU A 44 12.20 24.63 -15.83
CA GLU A 44 11.34 25.47 -16.66
C GLU A 44 9.88 25.24 -16.24
N TYR A 45 9.26 26.25 -15.63
CA TYR A 45 7.84 26.19 -15.25
C TYR A 45 6.97 26.37 -16.50
N GLN A 46 6.39 25.27 -16.99
CA GLN A 46 5.26 25.32 -17.91
C GLN A 46 4.01 25.74 -17.11
N GLU A 47 3.36 26.83 -17.48
CA GLU A 47 2.07 27.25 -16.90
C GLU A 47 0.98 26.24 -17.28
N GLU A 48 0.89 25.16 -16.50
CA GLU A 48 -0.17 24.19 -16.66
C GLU A 48 -1.49 24.79 -16.14
N ASN A 49 -2.43 25.01 -17.07
CA ASN A 49 -3.72 25.64 -16.79
C ASN A 49 -4.41 24.89 -15.63
N VAL A 50 -4.87 25.60 -14.58
CA VAL A 50 -5.46 25.00 -13.36
C VAL A 50 -6.59 24.02 -13.70
N PHE A 51 -7.31 24.28 -14.80
CA PHE A 51 -8.33 23.40 -15.33
C PHE A 51 -7.76 22.06 -15.83
N ASN A 52 -6.59 22.03 -16.47
CA ASN A 52 -5.94 20.79 -16.91
C ASN A 52 -5.43 19.97 -15.73
N ARG A 53 -4.92 20.63 -14.68
CA ARG A 53 -4.57 19.94 -13.42
C ARG A 53 -5.80 19.38 -12.72
N ALA A 54 -6.89 20.14 -12.65
CA ALA A 54 -8.16 19.65 -12.12
C ALA A 54 -8.73 18.50 -12.97
N LEU A 55 -8.58 18.57 -14.30
CA LEU A 55 -9.01 17.51 -15.20
C LEU A 55 -8.13 16.27 -15.06
N ALA A 56 -6.83 16.41 -14.84
CA ALA A 56 -5.90 15.32 -14.54
C ALA A 56 -6.21 14.65 -13.18
N MET A 57 -6.55 15.43 -12.15
CA MET A 57 -7.04 14.91 -10.87
C MET A 57 -8.37 14.16 -11.02
N LEU A 58 -9.28 14.64 -11.88
CA LEU A 58 -10.51 13.92 -12.21
C LEU A 58 -10.28 12.68 -13.08
N HIS A 59 -9.11 12.58 -13.71
CA HIS A 59 -8.66 11.46 -14.53
C HIS A 59 -7.68 10.55 -13.78
N GLU A 60 -7.64 10.60 -12.44
CA GLU A 60 -6.91 9.62 -11.62
C GLU A 60 -7.34 8.21 -12.04
N ARG A 61 -6.60 7.65 -13.00
CA ARG A 61 -6.31 6.23 -13.00
C ARG A 61 -5.76 6.01 -11.60
N GLY A 62 -6.41 5.15 -10.82
CA GLY A 62 -5.91 4.80 -9.50
C GLY A 62 -4.41 4.59 -9.59
N THR A 63 -3.66 5.23 -8.71
CA THR A 63 -2.20 5.12 -8.66
C THR A 63 -1.84 3.64 -8.76
N GLU A 64 -1.06 3.27 -9.77
CA GLU A 64 -0.66 1.88 -9.96
C GLU A 64 0.10 1.43 -8.71
N ILE A 65 -0.45 0.40 -8.04
CA ILE A 65 0.17 -0.24 -6.89
C ILE A 65 0.89 -1.47 -7.42
N ALA A 66 2.11 -1.70 -6.95
CA ALA A 66 2.86 -2.91 -7.30
C ALA A 66 2.04 -4.16 -6.96
N SER A 67 1.88 -5.04 -7.93
CA SER A 67 1.22 -6.33 -7.77
C SER A 67 2.23 -7.40 -7.28
N PRO A 68 1.77 -8.48 -6.64
CA PRO A 68 2.63 -9.60 -6.29
C PRO A 68 3.33 -10.18 -7.53
N LEU A 69 4.47 -10.83 -7.30
CA LEU A 69 5.12 -11.62 -8.33
C LEU A 69 4.23 -12.80 -8.76
N ASP A 70 4.34 -13.25 -10.01
CA ASP A 70 3.78 -14.52 -10.43
C ASP A 70 4.53 -15.68 -9.74
N ARG A 71 3.85 -16.36 -8.81
CA ARG A 71 4.43 -17.37 -7.93
C ARG A 71 4.04 -18.81 -8.28
N ILE A 72 3.09 -18.98 -9.20
CA ILE A 72 2.58 -20.29 -9.61
C ILE A 72 2.51 -20.28 -11.14
N SER A 73 3.42 -20.99 -11.79
CA SER A 73 3.40 -21.07 -13.25
C SER A 73 2.20 -21.89 -13.75
N GLU A 74 1.71 -21.59 -14.95
CA GLU A 74 0.51 -22.21 -15.51
C GLU A 74 0.59 -23.76 -15.57
N ASP A 75 1.78 -24.32 -15.77
CA ASP A 75 2.00 -25.78 -15.80
C ASP A 75 1.85 -26.45 -14.42
N GLN A 76 1.86 -25.67 -13.34
CA GLN A 76 1.54 -26.14 -11.98
C GLN A 76 0.03 -26.18 -11.71
N ILE A 77 -0.79 -25.63 -12.61
CA ILE A 77 -2.24 -25.50 -12.43
C ILE A 77 -2.97 -26.44 -13.39
N LEU A 78 -3.68 -27.42 -12.83
CA LEU A 78 -4.60 -28.27 -13.56
C LEU A 78 -6.05 -27.91 -13.19
N VAL A 79 -6.81 -27.44 -14.17
CA VAL A 79 -8.25 -27.19 -14.05
C VAL A 79 -9.00 -28.24 -14.86
N THR A 80 -9.88 -28.98 -14.20
CA THR A 80 -10.85 -29.89 -14.84
C THR A 80 -12.27 -29.48 -14.46
N ASN A 81 -13.27 -30.16 -15.03
CA ASN A 81 -14.66 -29.96 -14.65
C ASN A 81 -15.01 -30.51 -13.24
N GLU A 82 -14.13 -31.30 -12.63
CA GLU A 82 -14.30 -31.83 -11.27
C GLU A 82 -13.50 -31.10 -10.21
N LYS A 83 -12.28 -30.63 -10.54
CA LYS A 83 -11.36 -30.07 -9.55
C LYS A 83 -10.35 -29.11 -10.14
N ILE A 84 -9.79 -28.30 -9.24
CA ILE A 84 -8.59 -27.51 -9.48
C ILE A 84 -7.47 -28.13 -8.64
N VAL A 85 -6.31 -28.37 -9.24
CA VAL A 85 -5.11 -28.86 -8.56
C VAL A 85 -3.98 -27.87 -8.82
N ILE A 86 -3.46 -27.30 -7.74
CA ILE A 86 -2.25 -26.47 -7.76
C ILE A 86 -1.12 -27.31 -7.17
N SER A 87 -0.10 -27.62 -7.97
CA SER A 87 1.04 -28.44 -7.57
C SER A 87 2.15 -27.56 -7.02
N LEU A 88 2.12 -27.31 -5.71
CA LEU A 88 3.08 -26.45 -5.01
C LEU A 88 3.63 -27.14 -3.76
N GLN A 89 4.95 -27.24 -3.66
CA GLN A 89 5.61 -27.86 -2.51
C GLN A 89 5.60 -26.91 -1.30
N GLY A 90 5.27 -27.43 -0.12
CA GLY A 90 5.28 -26.64 1.11
C GLY A 90 4.15 -25.61 1.21
N ALA A 91 3.11 -25.77 0.39
CA ALA A 91 1.90 -24.94 0.45
C ALA A 91 1.15 -25.16 1.77
N GLU A 92 0.73 -24.06 2.39
CA GLU A 92 -0.05 -24.05 3.63
C GLU A 92 -1.36 -23.26 3.42
N TRP A 93 -2.40 -23.67 4.14
CA TRP A 93 -3.70 -22.99 4.15
C TRP A 93 -3.73 -21.94 5.25
N ALA A 94 -4.11 -20.71 4.90
CA ALA A 94 -4.25 -19.60 5.84
C ALA A 94 -5.69 -19.08 5.91
N SER A 95 -6.06 -18.63 7.10
CA SER A 95 -7.32 -17.93 7.39
C SER A 95 -7.03 -16.70 8.22
N PHE A 96 -7.85 -15.66 8.08
CA PHE A 96 -7.54 -14.35 8.60
C PHE A 96 -8.56 -13.89 9.64
N THR A 97 -8.09 -13.06 10.58
CA THR A 97 -8.98 -12.29 11.44
C THR A 97 -9.47 -11.09 10.64
N ASP A 98 -10.77 -10.83 10.69
CA ASP A 98 -11.43 -9.74 9.96
C ASP A 98 -11.12 -8.38 10.61
N THR A 99 -9.97 -7.80 10.25
CA THR A 99 -9.50 -6.49 10.71
C THR A 99 -9.83 -5.36 9.73
N ASN A 100 -10.31 -5.68 8.52
CA ASN A 100 -10.49 -4.78 7.38
C ASN A 100 -9.20 -4.10 6.86
N SER A 101 -8.00 -4.50 7.32
CA SER A 101 -6.75 -3.83 6.94
C SER A 101 -6.28 -4.16 5.52
N MET A 102 -6.75 -5.29 4.97
CA MET A 102 -6.42 -5.77 3.64
C MET A 102 -7.56 -5.61 2.63
N ASP A 103 -8.64 -4.90 2.98
CA ASP A 103 -9.71 -4.61 2.04
C ASP A 103 -9.18 -3.83 0.81
N PRO A 104 -9.70 -4.09 -0.39
CA PRO A 104 -10.69 -5.12 -0.74
C PRO A 104 -10.06 -6.48 -1.11
N VAL A 105 -8.75 -6.65 -0.91
CA VAL A 105 -7.98 -7.81 -1.41
C VAL A 105 -8.15 -9.04 -0.53
N ILE A 106 -8.27 -8.88 0.79
CA ILE A 106 -8.58 -9.99 1.70
C ILE A 106 -9.60 -9.47 2.70
N ASP A 107 -10.77 -10.09 2.71
CA ASP A 107 -11.91 -9.77 3.58
C ASP A 107 -12.42 -11.05 4.28
N SER A 108 -13.40 -10.91 5.16
CA SER A 108 -14.10 -11.98 5.87
C SER A 108 -14.46 -13.16 4.96
N GLY A 109 -14.02 -14.36 5.34
CA GLY A 109 -14.28 -15.59 4.59
C GLY A 109 -13.29 -15.88 3.47
N ALA A 110 -12.43 -14.93 3.08
CA ALA A 110 -11.32 -15.21 2.19
C ALA A 110 -10.26 -16.07 2.88
N HIS A 111 -9.59 -16.88 2.08
CA HIS A 111 -8.49 -17.75 2.47
C HIS A 111 -7.30 -17.54 1.56
N ALA A 112 -6.11 -17.90 2.01
CA ALA A 112 -4.93 -17.89 1.16
C ALA A 112 -4.20 -19.22 1.16
N ILE A 113 -3.47 -19.44 0.08
CA ILE A 113 -2.40 -20.41 0.02
C ILE A 113 -1.09 -19.65 0.20
N GLU A 114 -0.25 -20.15 1.08
CA GLU A 114 1.01 -19.52 1.48
C GLU A 114 2.18 -20.49 1.36
N VAL A 115 3.40 -19.95 1.19
CA VAL A 115 4.65 -20.74 1.23
C VAL A 115 5.70 -20.05 2.11
N ILE A 116 6.67 -20.84 2.59
CA ILE A 116 7.82 -20.32 3.35
C ILE A 116 8.86 -19.77 2.35
N PRO A 117 9.17 -18.45 2.36
CA PRO A 117 10.25 -17.92 1.55
C PRO A 117 11.60 -18.47 2.06
N GLN A 118 12.52 -18.78 1.15
CA GLN A 118 13.82 -19.36 1.48
C GLN A 118 14.90 -18.29 1.67
N SER A 119 14.70 -17.11 1.08
CA SER A 119 15.61 -15.98 1.18
C SER A 119 14.91 -14.64 1.01
N GLU A 120 15.62 -13.56 1.35
CA GLU A 120 15.16 -12.19 1.12
C GLU A 120 14.94 -11.85 -0.36
N ASP A 121 15.58 -12.57 -1.28
CA ASP A 121 15.38 -12.41 -2.73
C ASP A 121 14.04 -12.96 -3.21
N ASP A 122 13.45 -13.89 -2.45
CA ASP A 122 12.11 -14.42 -2.74
C ASP A 122 11.01 -13.41 -2.44
N ILE A 123 11.32 -12.30 -1.76
CA ILE A 123 10.36 -11.24 -1.39
C ILE A 123 10.58 -10.02 -2.28
N GLN A 124 9.52 -9.55 -2.91
CA GLN A 124 9.50 -8.44 -3.86
C GLN A 124 8.44 -7.41 -3.45
N VAL A 125 8.64 -6.17 -3.92
CA VAL A 125 7.63 -5.12 -3.75
C VAL A 125 6.36 -5.55 -4.48
N GLY A 126 5.23 -5.44 -3.78
CA GLY A 126 3.91 -5.86 -4.24
C GLY A 126 3.43 -7.19 -3.64
N ASP A 127 4.33 -8.03 -3.10
CA ASP A 127 3.91 -9.27 -2.44
C ASP A 127 3.09 -9.03 -1.19
N ILE A 128 2.19 -9.97 -0.88
CA ILE A 128 1.49 -10.02 0.41
C ILE A 128 2.20 -11.08 1.28
N VAL A 129 2.61 -10.69 2.48
CA VAL A 129 3.39 -11.53 3.38
C VAL A 129 2.76 -11.60 4.75
N ALA A 130 2.87 -12.77 5.39
CA ALA A 130 2.57 -12.91 6.81
C ALA A 130 3.88 -12.76 7.61
N TYR A 131 3.89 -11.87 8.59
CA TYR A 131 5.08 -11.51 9.36
C TYR A 131 4.79 -11.30 10.85
N GLU A 132 5.83 -11.42 11.66
CA GLU A 132 5.79 -11.13 13.10
C GLU A 132 6.33 -9.72 13.36
N SER A 133 5.51 -8.87 14.00
CA SER A 133 5.89 -7.52 14.37
C SER A 133 6.40 -7.47 15.81
N GLU A 134 7.35 -6.58 16.09
CA GLU A 134 7.73 -6.25 17.48
C GLU A 134 6.64 -5.40 18.18
N TYR A 135 5.71 -4.83 17.41
CA TYR A 135 4.71 -3.87 17.88
C TYR A 135 3.33 -4.48 18.10
N ALA A 136 3.11 -5.73 17.71
CA ALA A 136 1.83 -6.42 17.89
C ALA A 136 2.05 -7.92 18.15
N GLU A 137 1.15 -8.53 18.91
CA GLU A 137 1.15 -9.98 19.11
C GLU A 137 0.49 -10.70 17.93
N GLY A 138 1.09 -11.82 17.51
CA GLY A 138 0.58 -12.67 16.44
C GLY A 138 1.16 -12.34 15.06
N SER A 139 0.70 -13.10 14.06
CA SER A 139 1.08 -12.91 12.66
C SER A 139 0.20 -11.84 12.02
N ILE A 140 0.81 -10.88 11.33
CA ILE A 140 0.16 -9.82 10.56
C ILE A 140 0.33 -10.14 9.08
N ILE A 141 -0.71 -9.96 8.27
CA ILE A 141 -0.65 -10.14 6.82
C ILE A 141 -0.81 -8.80 6.10
N HIS A 142 0.22 -8.31 5.42
CA HIS A 142 0.19 -7.03 4.72
C HIS A 142 1.06 -7.04 3.46
N ARG A 143 0.93 -6.01 2.61
CA ARG A 143 1.67 -5.88 1.36
C ARG A 143 3.04 -5.24 1.56
N VAL A 144 4.05 -5.77 0.90
CA VAL A 144 5.38 -5.17 0.76
C VAL A 144 5.28 -3.95 -0.15
N VAL A 145 5.46 -2.76 0.41
CA VAL A 145 5.45 -1.49 -0.35
C VAL A 145 6.85 -0.95 -0.63
N HIS A 146 7.87 -1.45 0.08
CA HIS A 146 9.26 -1.07 -0.13
C HIS A 146 10.21 -2.20 0.26
N LYS A 147 11.33 -2.30 -0.46
CA LYS A 147 12.46 -3.19 -0.17
C LYS A 147 13.75 -2.40 -0.39
N ALA A 148 14.64 -2.41 0.60
CA ALA A 148 15.94 -1.74 0.52
C ALA A 148 16.95 -2.39 1.48
N GLN A 149 18.17 -1.87 1.50
CA GLN A 149 19.24 -2.30 2.41
C GLN A 149 19.64 -1.18 3.37
N ASP A 150 20.05 -1.55 4.56
CA ASP A 150 20.75 -0.70 5.52
C ASP A 150 21.91 -1.45 6.19
N GLU A 151 22.49 -0.88 7.25
CA GLU A 151 23.64 -1.46 7.97
C GLU A 151 23.35 -2.85 8.58
N GLN A 152 22.08 -3.23 8.75
CA GLN A 152 21.66 -4.53 9.30
C GLN A 152 21.22 -5.50 8.19
N GLY A 153 21.37 -5.13 6.92
CA GLY A 153 20.99 -5.94 5.77
C GLY A 153 19.66 -5.50 5.13
N THR A 154 19.02 -6.43 4.42
CA THR A 154 17.76 -6.15 3.73
C THR A 154 16.63 -5.88 4.72
N TYR A 155 15.79 -4.92 4.39
CA TYR A 155 14.55 -4.63 5.11
C TYR A 155 13.38 -4.37 4.17
N PHE A 156 12.20 -4.53 4.73
CA PHE A 156 10.93 -4.35 4.06
C PHE A 156 10.09 -3.32 4.83
N VAL A 157 9.32 -2.52 4.09
CA VAL A 157 8.24 -1.71 4.65
C VAL A 157 6.93 -2.34 4.19
N LEU A 158 6.06 -2.63 5.14
CA LEU A 158 4.79 -3.29 4.91
C LEU A 158 3.63 -2.32 5.16
N LYS A 159 2.50 -2.59 4.53
CA LYS A 159 1.28 -1.79 4.70
C LYS A 159 0.05 -2.63 4.33
N GLY A 160 -0.99 -2.53 5.16
CA GLY A 160 -2.31 -3.03 4.78
C GLY A 160 -2.91 -2.25 3.61
N ASP A 161 -3.51 -2.94 2.65
CA ASP A 161 -4.04 -2.31 1.44
C ASP A 161 -5.05 -1.20 1.76
N ASN A 162 -5.85 -1.37 2.83
CA ASN A 162 -6.83 -0.40 3.31
C ASN A 162 -6.30 0.56 4.38
N ASN A 163 -5.05 0.42 4.83
CA ASN A 163 -4.50 1.30 5.86
C ASN A 163 -4.08 2.66 5.25
N PRO A 164 -4.16 3.79 5.98
CA PRO A 164 -3.70 5.09 5.49
C PRO A 164 -2.18 5.28 5.58
N THR A 165 -1.50 4.47 6.40
CA THR A 165 -0.07 4.61 6.67
C THR A 165 0.63 3.25 6.66
N ASN A 166 1.95 3.27 6.50
CA ASN A 166 2.77 2.07 6.62
C ASN A 166 2.72 1.49 8.04
N ASP A 167 3.02 0.21 8.12
CA ASP A 167 3.26 -0.48 9.37
C ASP A 167 4.50 0.11 10.06
N PRO A 168 4.55 0.11 11.41
CA PRO A 168 5.68 0.64 12.14
C PRO A 168 6.94 -0.21 11.96
N GLY A 169 8.07 0.48 11.81
CA GLY A 169 9.40 -0.12 11.81
C GLY A 169 9.88 -0.64 10.45
N LYS A 170 11.08 -1.21 10.47
CA LYS A 170 11.69 -1.91 9.34
C LYS A 170 11.58 -3.41 9.60
N ILE A 171 10.93 -4.14 8.69
CA ILE A 171 10.73 -5.58 8.85
C ILE A 171 11.93 -6.31 8.24
N ARG A 172 12.52 -7.22 9.01
CA ARG A 172 13.65 -8.06 8.57
C ARG A 172 13.16 -9.39 8.00
N PHE A 173 14.01 -10.05 7.23
CA PHE A 173 13.65 -11.32 6.60
C PHE A 173 13.22 -12.38 7.63
N GLU A 174 13.90 -12.46 8.77
CA GLU A 174 13.55 -13.41 9.84
C GLU A 174 12.16 -13.18 10.45
N GLN A 175 11.59 -12.00 10.28
CA GLN A 175 10.22 -11.68 10.72
C GLN A 175 9.17 -12.14 9.71
N ILE A 176 9.52 -12.25 8.43
CA ILE A 176 8.61 -12.72 7.38
C ILE A 176 8.54 -14.25 7.44
N LYS A 177 7.34 -14.77 7.70
CA LYS A 177 7.13 -16.22 7.88
C LYS A 177 6.57 -16.87 6.64
N ARG A 178 5.75 -16.15 5.88
CA ARG A 178 5.01 -16.68 4.74
C ARG A 178 4.85 -15.62 3.65
N VAL A 179 4.75 -16.07 2.41
CA VAL A 179 4.33 -15.26 1.27
C VAL A 179 3.08 -15.88 0.65
N VAL A 180 2.10 -15.04 0.34
CA VAL A 180 0.84 -15.44 -0.31
C VAL A 180 1.11 -15.72 -1.78
N VAL A 181 0.59 -16.85 -2.26
CA VAL A 181 0.68 -17.27 -3.67
C VAL A 181 -0.67 -17.34 -4.36
N ALA A 182 -1.76 -17.49 -3.61
CA ALA A 182 -3.12 -17.50 -4.12
C ALA A 182 -4.10 -17.03 -3.04
N ILE A 183 -5.20 -16.38 -3.46
CA ILE A 183 -6.32 -15.99 -2.61
C ILE A 183 -7.56 -16.71 -3.13
N ILE A 184 -8.33 -17.30 -2.22
CA ILE A 184 -9.57 -18.01 -2.49
C ILE A 184 -10.68 -17.23 -1.80
N TYR A 185 -11.66 -16.77 -2.58
CA TYR A 185 -12.86 -16.07 -2.13
C TYR A 185 -14.08 -17.01 -2.15
#